data_AF-A0A9P0F9L3-F1
#
_entry.id   AF-A0A9P0F9L3-F1
#
_cell.length_a   1.000
_cell.length_b   1.000
_cell.length_c   1.000
_cell.angle_alpha   90.00
_cell.angle_beta   90.00
_cell.angle_gamma   90.00
#
_symmetry.space_group_name_H-M   'P 1'
#
loop_
_entity.id
_entity.type
_entity.pdbx_description
1 polymer ?
#
loop_
_entity_poly.entity_id
_entity_poly.type
_entity_poly.pdbx_seq_one_letter_code
_entity_poly.pdbx_strand_id
1 'polypeptide(L)'
;MQTDISEQQIPRDDLTSLVNSILDCCETQPLPNTTNTEICKAQTISSLLKHLQQNINTHKTSQFNVYREDIFGCCVQAMRRAGFDPFNKISVKFSDAEGTSEGAVDEGGPCREMFRLSLNWLKDSGMFCGAHKKSLNLCGNALHKNMYFEAGRLIVLSLIHGGPGPHFFSETLFTLLCGQIAVPTLDDIDRDTRDSDVFSLAGFPVIVKAEEQEKIVQGVLRFFAVDRIREPLGQLIEGLKTCGLYEKLKQYPSIFKDIFCSEITLSSKILEELFLIVYTEPGTNTRSKENRVISYFRDYVLDLECM
;
A
#
# COMPACT_ATOMS: atom_id res chain seq x y z
N MET A 1 -14.64 -20.28 40.23
CA MET A 1 -15.25 -19.12 39.55
C MET A 1 -14.32 -18.75 38.42
N GLN A 2 -14.60 -19.28 37.24
CA GLN A 2 -13.78 -19.16 36.04
C GLN A 2 -14.59 -18.27 35.09
N THR A 3 -14.06 -17.10 34.78
CA THR A 3 -14.70 -16.12 33.89
C THR A 3 -14.11 -16.29 32.50
N ASP A 4 -14.92 -16.80 31.58
CA ASP A 4 -14.69 -16.84 30.14
C ASP A 4 -14.42 -15.43 29.58
N ILE A 5 -13.37 -15.32 28.78
CA ILE A 5 -13.12 -14.18 27.91
C ILE A 5 -13.61 -14.60 26.52
N SER A 6 -14.68 -13.96 26.06
CA SER A 6 -15.26 -14.17 24.75
C SER A 6 -14.34 -13.64 23.65
N GLU A 7 -13.77 -14.56 22.88
CA GLU A 7 -13.19 -14.27 21.56
C GLU A 7 -14.30 -13.76 20.64
N GLN A 8 -14.23 -12.48 20.25
CA GLN A 8 -15.09 -11.95 19.19
C GLN A 8 -14.62 -12.50 17.84
N GLN A 9 -15.22 -13.61 17.45
CA GLN A 9 -15.08 -14.22 16.13
C GLN A 9 -15.72 -13.31 15.07
N ILE A 10 -14.91 -12.87 14.11
CA ILE A 10 -15.31 -12.05 12.96
C ILE A 10 -16.24 -12.89 12.05
N PRO A 11 -17.29 -12.33 11.44
CA PRO A 11 -18.17 -13.07 10.53
C PRO A 11 -17.39 -13.55 9.30
N ARG A 12 -17.11 -14.85 9.22
CA ARG A 12 -16.46 -15.52 8.07
C ARG A 12 -17.24 -15.36 6.76
N ASP A 13 -18.52 -15.00 6.83
CA ASP A 13 -19.43 -15.05 5.68
C ASP A 13 -19.22 -13.93 4.66
N ASP A 14 -18.72 -12.76 5.07
CA ASP A 14 -18.63 -11.57 4.19
C ASP A 14 -17.39 -11.58 3.28
N LEU A 15 -16.24 -12.03 3.81
CA LEU A 15 -15.02 -12.27 3.01
C LEU A 15 -15.16 -13.51 2.13
N THR A 16 -15.81 -14.56 2.63
CA THR A 16 -16.12 -15.75 1.84
C THR A 16 -17.08 -15.39 0.70
N SER A 17 -18.09 -14.55 0.96
CA SER A 17 -19.00 -14.04 -0.09
C SER A 17 -18.29 -13.16 -1.11
N LEU A 18 -17.41 -12.24 -0.70
CA LEU A 18 -16.63 -11.39 -1.61
C LEU A 18 -15.71 -12.23 -2.50
N VAL A 19 -14.99 -13.17 -1.89
CA VAL A 19 -14.11 -14.07 -2.64
C VAL A 19 -14.94 -14.97 -3.54
N ASN A 20 -16.02 -15.58 -3.07
CA ASN A 20 -16.93 -16.40 -3.90
C ASN A 20 -17.58 -15.61 -5.04
N SER A 21 -17.91 -14.33 -4.83
CA SER A 21 -18.40 -13.44 -5.90
C SER A 21 -17.31 -13.16 -6.95
N ILE A 22 -16.03 -13.16 -6.54
CA ILE A 22 -14.88 -13.16 -7.46
C ILE A 22 -14.70 -14.55 -8.11
N LEU A 23 -15.05 -15.65 -7.42
CA LEU A 23 -14.94 -17.03 -7.92
C LEU A 23 -15.96 -17.36 -9.03
N ASP A 24 -17.14 -16.73 -9.03
CA ASP A 24 -18.26 -17.03 -9.96
C ASP A 24 -18.15 -16.36 -11.34
N CYS A 25 -17.28 -15.35 -11.52
CA CYS A 25 -17.21 -14.61 -12.80
C CYS A 25 -16.33 -15.25 -13.88
N CYS A 26 -15.94 -16.52 -13.73
CA CYS A 26 -15.39 -17.32 -14.83
C CYS A 26 -16.47 -17.97 -15.72
N GLU A 27 -17.75 -17.81 -15.40
CA GLU A 27 -18.86 -18.17 -16.29
C GLU A 27 -19.62 -16.90 -16.70
N THR A 28 -19.45 -16.55 -17.98
CA THR A 28 -20.18 -15.55 -18.79
C THR A 28 -21.31 -14.76 -18.11
N GLN A 29 -21.26 -13.42 -18.13
CA GLN A 29 -22.30 -12.48 -18.64
C GLN A 29 -21.97 -10.99 -18.34
N PRO A 30 -22.54 -10.01 -19.09
CA PRO A 30 -22.06 -8.62 -19.16
C PRO A 30 -22.52 -7.73 -17.98
N LEU A 31 -21.74 -6.66 -17.75
CA LEU A 31 -21.95 -5.60 -16.76
C LEU A 31 -23.32 -4.88 -16.91
N PRO A 32 -24.04 -4.61 -15.81
CA PRO A 32 -25.13 -3.64 -15.81
C PRO A 32 -24.60 -2.20 -15.74
N ASN A 33 -25.02 -1.38 -16.69
CA ASN A 33 -24.88 0.07 -16.66
C ASN A 33 -25.81 0.67 -15.62
N THR A 34 -25.26 1.43 -14.67
CA THR A 34 -26.07 2.33 -13.83
C THR A 34 -25.49 3.73 -13.92
N THR A 35 -26.08 4.54 -14.81
CA THR A 35 -25.96 5.99 -14.82
C THR A 35 -26.72 6.56 -13.62
N ASN A 36 -25.99 7.19 -12.69
CA ASN A 36 -26.58 8.17 -11.79
C ASN A 36 -25.77 9.47 -11.91
N THR A 37 -26.38 10.41 -12.63
CA THR A 37 -25.86 11.74 -12.92
C THR A 37 -26.22 12.67 -11.78
N GLU A 38 -25.40 12.69 -10.74
CA GLU A 38 -25.22 13.90 -9.93
C GLU A 38 -23.93 14.57 -10.40
N ILE A 39 -23.99 15.87 -10.69
CA ILE A 39 -22.83 16.68 -11.06
C ILE A 39 -21.96 16.83 -9.80
N CYS A 40 -21.20 15.79 -9.46
CA CYS A 40 -20.22 15.81 -8.40
C CYS A 40 -18.95 16.50 -8.90
N LYS A 41 -18.42 17.43 -8.12
CA LYS A 41 -17.04 17.91 -8.28
C LYS A 41 -16.11 16.71 -8.46
N ALA A 42 -15.24 16.76 -9.47
CA ALA A 42 -14.22 15.74 -9.67
C ALA A 42 -13.45 15.55 -8.36
N GLN A 43 -13.61 14.40 -7.73
CA GLN A 43 -12.93 14.11 -6.49
C GLN A 43 -11.45 13.86 -6.78
N THR A 44 -10.60 14.32 -5.87
CA THR A 44 -9.16 14.09 -5.89
C THR A 44 -8.75 13.31 -4.67
N ILE A 45 -7.63 12.60 -4.74
CA ILE A 45 -7.07 11.88 -3.59
C ILE A 45 -6.88 12.84 -2.39
N SER A 46 -6.41 14.06 -2.64
CA SER A 46 -6.23 15.09 -1.61
C SER A 46 -7.56 15.44 -0.93
N SER A 47 -8.65 15.63 -1.68
CA SER A 47 -9.96 15.93 -1.10
C SER A 47 -10.53 14.77 -0.28
N LEU A 48 -10.32 13.53 -0.74
CA LEU A 48 -10.78 12.33 -0.04
C LEU A 48 -10.04 12.14 1.29
N LEU A 49 -8.72 12.25 1.29
CA LEU A 49 -7.91 12.13 2.50
C LEU A 49 -8.19 13.29 3.48
N LYS A 50 -8.38 14.52 2.98
CA LYS A 50 -8.78 15.67 3.83
C LYS A 50 -10.12 15.46 4.52
N HIS A 51 -11.08 14.80 3.86
CA HIS A 51 -12.35 14.47 4.50
C HIS A 51 -12.16 13.47 5.64
N LEU A 52 -11.33 12.44 5.46
CA LEU A 52 -11.03 11.48 6.53
C LEU A 52 -10.25 12.13 7.69
N GLN A 53 -9.34 13.05 7.37
CA GLN A 53 -8.56 13.82 8.34
C GLN A 53 -9.41 14.65 9.31
N GLN A 54 -10.62 15.07 8.92
CA GLN A 54 -11.51 15.83 9.79
C GLN A 54 -11.95 15.05 11.03
N ASN A 55 -11.89 13.71 10.96
CA ASN A 55 -12.22 12.85 12.10
C ASN A 55 -11.06 12.68 13.09
N ILE A 56 -9.87 13.23 12.79
CA ILE A 56 -8.73 13.15 13.68
C ILE A 56 -8.88 14.16 14.83
N ASN A 57 -8.91 13.63 16.05
CA ASN A 57 -8.86 14.39 17.29
C ASN A 57 -7.45 14.97 17.50
N THR A 58 -7.37 16.29 17.47
CA THR A 58 -6.12 17.06 17.66
C THR A 58 -5.78 17.33 19.13
N HIS A 59 -6.70 17.06 20.05
CA HIS A 59 -6.52 17.31 21.49
C HIS A 59 -5.94 16.10 22.25
N LYS A 60 -6.07 14.90 21.70
CA LYS A 60 -5.51 13.67 22.26
C LYS A 60 -4.43 13.12 21.35
N THR A 61 -3.47 12.41 21.94
CA THR A 61 -2.35 11.84 21.18
C THR A 61 -2.23 10.34 21.38
N SER A 62 -1.98 9.63 20.28
CA SER A 62 -1.49 8.27 20.26
C SER A 62 0.03 8.34 20.11
N GLN A 63 0.76 8.13 21.21
CA GLN A 63 2.23 8.20 21.21
C GLN A 63 2.82 6.98 20.52
N PHE A 64 3.94 7.09 19.81
CA PHE A 64 4.71 5.99 19.22
C PHE A 64 6.16 6.19 19.62
N ASN A 65 6.72 5.23 20.36
CA ASN A 65 8.16 5.18 20.63
C ASN A 65 8.77 4.22 19.62
N VAL A 66 9.77 4.68 18.88
CA VAL A 66 10.23 4.00 17.67
C VAL A 66 11.73 3.80 17.70
N TYR A 67 12.14 2.54 17.62
CA TYR A 67 13.51 2.14 17.31
C TYR A 67 13.61 1.83 15.82
N ARG A 68 14.59 2.42 15.11
CA ARG A 68 14.62 2.42 13.64
C ARG A 68 14.82 1.01 13.07
N GLU A 69 15.56 0.18 13.78
CA GLU A 69 15.90 -1.19 13.40
C GLU A 69 14.75 -2.17 13.66
N ASP A 70 13.77 -1.80 14.49
CA ASP A 70 12.52 -2.55 14.70
C ASP A 70 11.28 -1.67 14.43
N ILE A 71 11.33 -0.94 13.31
CA ILE A 71 10.33 0.07 12.94
C ILE A 71 8.89 -0.49 12.95
N PHE A 72 8.68 -1.64 12.30
CA PHE A 72 7.36 -2.24 12.19
C PHE A 72 6.90 -2.85 13.51
N GLY A 73 7.80 -3.53 14.26
CA GLY A 73 7.49 -4.07 15.58
C GLY A 73 7.05 -2.99 16.56
N CYS A 74 7.76 -1.85 16.59
CA CYS A 74 7.39 -0.68 17.40
C CYS A 74 5.99 -0.14 17.02
N CYS A 75 5.69 0.00 15.73
CA CYS A 75 4.37 0.44 15.27
C CYS A 75 3.26 -0.54 15.70
N VAL A 76 3.48 -1.85 15.51
CA VAL A 76 2.53 -2.90 15.90
C VAL A 76 2.28 -2.86 17.41
N GLN A 77 3.33 -2.77 18.23
CA GLN A 77 3.20 -2.65 19.67
C GLN A 77 2.42 -1.39 20.06
N ALA A 78 2.68 -0.27 19.38
CA ALA A 78 1.99 0.97 19.62
C ALA A 78 0.49 0.88 19.32
N MET A 79 0.12 0.33 18.17
CA MET A 79 -1.26 0.17 17.69
C MET A 79 -2.07 -0.88 18.47
N ARG A 80 -1.41 -1.75 19.23
CA ARG A 80 -2.02 -2.79 20.08
C ARG A 80 -2.21 -2.40 21.54
N ARG A 81 -1.75 -1.22 21.96
CA ARG A 81 -1.98 -0.74 23.33
C ARG A 81 -3.46 -0.49 23.57
N ALA A 82 -3.93 -0.78 24.77
CA ALA A 82 -5.33 -0.55 25.18
C ALA A 82 -5.78 0.91 25.05
N GLY A 83 -4.86 1.86 25.20
CA GLY A 83 -5.12 3.30 25.04
C GLY A 83 -4.90 3.84 23.61
N PHE A 84 -4.59 2.97 22.64
CA PHE A 84 -4.45 3.40 21.26
C PHE A 84 -5.82 3.72 20.67
N ASP A 85 -5.92 4.87 20.03
CA ASP A 85 -7.08 5.27 19.24
C ASP A 85 -6.58 5.73 17.86
N PRO A 86 -7.06 5.13 16.75
CA PRO A 86 -6.63 5.50 15.40
C PRO A 86 -7.13 6.89 14.99
N PHE A 87 -8.09 7.48 15.71
CA PHE A 87 -8.57 8.83 15.47
C PHE A 87 -7.79 9.89 16.25
N ASN A 88 -6.84 9.55 17.12
CA ASN A 88 -6.04 10.56 17.81
C ASN A 88 -4.83 11.02 16.96
N LYS A 89 -4.38 12.26 17.15
CA LYS A 89 -3.13 12.76 16.56
C LYS A 89 -1.97 11.82 16.94
N ILE A 90 -1.16 11.41 15.97
CA ILE A 90 0.01 10.57 16.25
C ILE A 90 1.18 11.46 16.66
N SER A 91 1.83 11.10 17.77
CA SER A 91 3.06 11.73 18.26
C SER A 91 4.17 10.70 18.25
N VAL A 92 5.26 10.98 17.54
CA VAL A 92 6.36 10.01 17.35
C VAL A 92 7.60 10.49 18.09
N LYS A 93 8.25 9.56 18.79
CA LYS A 93 9.53 9.72 19.47
C LYS A 93 10.47 8.62 19.01
N PHE A 94 11.52 8.99 18.27
CA PHE A 94 12.58 8.05 17.93
C PHE A 94 13.55 7.91 19.12
N SER A 95 13.95 6.67 19.38
CA SER A 95 15.02 6.34 20.33
C SER A 95 16.28 5.98 19.57
N ASP A 96 17.41 6.58 19.95
CA ASP A 96 18.73 6.18 19.47
C ASP A 96 19.23 4.89 20.16
N ALA A 97 20.34 4.34 19.66
CA ALA A 97 20.97 3.14 20.22
C ALA A 97 21.51 3.33 21.66
N GLU A 98 21.65 4.57 22.13
CA GLU A 98 22.09 4.91 23.48
C GLU A 98 20.91 5.23 24.43
N GLY A 99 19.67 5.10 23.96
CA GLY A 99 18.45 5.37 24.74
C GLY A 99 18.15 6.85 24.96
N THR A 100 18.88 7.76 24.32
CA THR A 100 18.61 9.19 24.36
C THR A 100 17.51 9.53 23.36
N SER A 101 16.58 10.37 23.79
CA SER A 101 15.50 10.82 22.94
C SER A 101 15.92 11.99 22.09
N GLU A 102 15.90 11.84 20.77
CA GLU A 102 15.95 12.98 19.88
C GLU A 102 14.69 13.84 20.11
N GLY A 103 14.90 15.10 20.51
CA GLY A 103 13.84 16.02 20.89
C GLY A 103 12.82 16.21 19.77
N ALA A 104 11.54 16.03 20.09
CA ALA A 104 10.44 16.30 19.18
C ALA A 104 10.29 17.83 19.01
N VAL A 105 10.87 18.39 17.94
CA VAL A 105 10.72 19.81 17.60
C VAL A 105 9.91 20.02 16.31
N ASP A 106 9.29 18.98 15.75
CA ASP A 106 8.39 19.15 14.60
C ASP A 106 7.07 18.38 14.74
N GLU A 107 5.97 19.08 14.51
CA GLU A 107 4.59 18.57 14.60
C GLU A 107 4.22 17.56 13.48
N GLY A 108 5.14 17.24 12.55
CA GLY A 108 4.87 16.31 11.45
C GLY A 108 6.07 15.61 10.82
N GLY A 109 7.30 16.09 11.03
CA GLY A 109 8.52 15.47 10.48
C GLY A 109 8.71 14.02 10.94
N PRO A 110 8.82 13.76 12.26
CA PRO A 110 9.02 12.41 12.79
C PRO A 110 7.87 11.44 12.44
N CYS A 111 6.63 11.95 12.39
CA CYS A 111 5.46 11.15 12.03
C CYS A 111 5.51 10.66 10.58
N ARG A 112 5.76 11.58 9.63
CA ARG A 112 5.93 11.23 8.21
C ARG A 112 7.12 10.30 7.99
N GLU A 113 8.22 10.54 8.70
CA GLU A 113 9.41 9.68 8.62
C GLU A 113 9.12 8.26 9.10
N MET A 114 8.46 8.09 10.25
CA MET A 114 8.05 6.78 10.76
C MET A 114 7.25 6.02 9.69
N PHE A 115 6.22 6.63 9.12
CA PHE A 115 5.41 5.98 8.09
C PHE A 115 6.21 5.60 6.84
N ARG A 116 7.09 6.50 6.36
CA ARG A 116 7.97 6.20 5.22
C ARG A 116 8.85 4.97 5.52
N LEU A 117 9.47 4.92 6.70
CA LEU A 117 10.30 3.79 7.10
C LEU A 117 9.48 2.51 7.25
N SER A 118 8.29 2.58 7.85
CA SER A 118 7.44 1.40 8.03
C SER A 118 6.90 0.86 6.71
N LEU A 119 6.55 1.71 5.74
CA LEU A 119 6.10 1.27 4.42
C LEU A 119 7.24 0.68 3.59
N ASN A 120 8.46 1.24 3.68
CA ASN A 120 9.64 0.62 3.08
C ASN A 120 9.94 -0.75 3.69
N TRP A 121 9.87 -0.87 5.03
CA TRP A 121 10.03 -2.16 5.70
C TRP A 121 8.96 -3.16 5.23
N LEU A 122 7.70 -2.74 5.07
CA LEU A 122 6.64 -3.60 4.56
C LEU A 122 6.93 -4.10 3.14
N LYS A 123 7.40 -3.21 2.24
CA LYS A 123 7.76 -3.54 0.85
C LYS A 123 8.74 -4.72 0.76
N ASP A 124 9.70 -4.77 1.68
CA ASP A 124 10.78 -5.76 1.71
C ASP A 124 10.55 -6.88 2.73
N SER A 125 9.43 -6.86 3.45
CA SER A 125 9.08 -7.90 4.41
C SER A 125 8.63 -9.19 3.73
N GLY A 126 8.72 -10.31 4.45
CA GLY A 126 8.19 -11.61 3.97
C GLY A 126 6.67 -11.65 3.78
N MET A 127 5.94 -10.58 4.11
CA MET A 127 4.50 -10.44 3.86
C MET A 127 4.18 -10.13 2.40
N PHE A 128 5.16 -9.66 1.64
CA PHE A 128 5.04 -9.29 0.24
C PHE A 128 6.11 -10.00 -0.59
N CYS A 129 5.82 -10.26 -1.86
CA CYS A 129 6.75 -10.88 -2.81
C CYS A 129 6.67 -10.20 -4.17
N GLY A 130 7.64 -10.47 -5.05
CA GLY A 130 7.82 -9.76 -6.32
C GLY A 130 8.95 -8.73 -6.29
N ALA A 131 9.32 -8.21 -7.47
CA ALA A 131 10.46 -7.30 -7.64
C ALA A 131 10.12 -5.86 -7.23
N HIS A 132 9.62 -5.06 -8.17
CA HIS A 132 9.26 -3.65 -7.95
C HIS A 132 7.78 -3.51 -7.54
N LYS A 133 6.91 -4.15 -8.31
CA LYS A 133 5.49 -4.35 -7.96
C LYS A 133 5.38 -5.61 -7.10
N LYS A 134 4.70 -5.48 -5.96
CA LYS A 134 4.57 -6.53 -4.96
C LYS A 134 3.15 -7.07 -4.90
N SER A 135 3.05 -8.40 -4.83
CA SER A 135 1.85 -9.11 -4.44
C SER A 135 1.94 -9.53 -2.97
N LEU A 136 0.81 -9.91 -2.36
CA LEU A 136 0.84 -10.50 -1.03
C LEU A 136 1.50 -11.88 -1.09
N ASN A 137 2.28 -12.19 -0.07
CA ASN A 137 2.81 -13.53 0.15
C ASN A 137 2.10 -14.16 1.34
N LEU A 138 2.00 -15.50 1.35
CA LEU A 138 1.51 -16.25 2.51
C LEU A 138 2.67 -16.54 3.48
N CYS A 139 2.86 -15.66 4.46
CA CYS A 139 3.79 -15.84 5.57
C CYS A 139 3.03 -16.34 6.81
N GLY A 140 3.21 -17.62 7.15
CA GLY A 140 2.47 -18.25 8.26
C GLY A 140 2.63 -17.54 9.62
N ASN A 141 3.85 -17.07 9.93
CA ASN A 141 4.12 -16.32 11.16
C ASN A 141 3.40 -14.96 11.17
N ALA A 142 3.42 -14.24 10.05
CA ALA A 142 2.71 -12.97 9.91
C ALA A 142 1.19 -13.16 10.02
N LEU A 143 0.66 -14.22 9.40
CA LEU A 143 -0.76 -14.55 9.44
C LEU A 143 -1.22 -14.87 10.87
N HIS A 144 -0.49 -15.75 11.56
CA HIS A 144 -0.80 -16.15 12.93
C HIS A 144 -0.72 -14.97 13.91
N LYS A 145 0.23 -14.05 13.70
CA LYS A 145 0.39 -12.86 14.55
C LYS A 145 -0.48 -11.69 14.13
N ASN A 146 -1.43 -11.87 13.20
CA ASN A 146 -2.31 -10.84 12.67
C ASN A 146 -1.56 -9.60 12.14
N MET A 147 -0.39 -9.82 11.51
CA MET A 147 0.48 -8.73 11.03
C MET A 147 -0.06 -8.09 9.74
N TYR A 148 -0.80 -8.83 8.90
CA TYR A 148 -1.44 -8.26 7.70
C TYR A 148 -2.50 -7.21 8.07
N PHE A 149 -3.25 -7.47 9.14
CA PHE A 149 -4.17 -6.49 9.73
C PHE A 149 -3.45 -5.22 10.17
N GLU A 150 -2.34 -5.37 10.90
CA GLU A 150 -1.56 -4.20 11.33
C GLU A 150 -0.92 -3.46 10.16
N ALA A 151 -0.50 -4.16 9.10
CA ALA A 151 -0.03 -3.53 7.88
C ALA A 151 -1.14 -2.68 7.22
N GLY A 152 -2.37 -3.20 7.16
CA GLY A 152 -3.53 -2.44 6.66
C GLY A 152 -3.81 -1.20 7.49
N ARG A 153 -3.80 -1.33 8.82
CA ARG A 153 -3.94 -0.20 9.76
C ARG A 153 -2.85 0.85 9.55
N LEU A 154 -1.60 0.41 9.43
CA LEU A 154 -0.46 1.28 9.24
C LEU A 154 -0.55 2.06 7.92
N ILE A 155 -0.99 1.42 6.83
CA ILE A 155 -1.22 2.08 5.54
C ILE A 155 -2.29 3.17 5.68
N VAL A 156 -3.41 2.88 6.35
CA VAL A 156 -4.45 3.87 6.64
C VAL A 156 -3.90 5.05 7.41
N LEU A 157 -3.22 4.77 8.53
CA LEU A 157 -2.67 5.81 9.40
C LEU A 157 -1.67 6.67 8.63
N SER A 158 -0.82 6.08 7.79
CA SER A 158 0.08 6.83 6.93
C SER A 158 -0.69 7.83 6.07
N LEU A 159 -1.68 7.36 5.32
CA LEU A 159 -2.44 8.19 4.39
C LEU A 159 -3.21 9.32 5.09
N ILE A 160 -3.92 9.02 6.18
CA ILE A 160 -4.73 10.03 6.87
C ILE A 160 -3.85 11.01 7.65
N HIS A 161 -2.70 10.62 8.17
CA HIS A 161 -1.79 11.54 8.87
C HIS A 161 -0.81 12.27 7.93
N GLY A 162 -0.99 12.14 6.60
CA GLY A 162 -0.18 12.85 5.60
C GLY A 162 1.22 12.27 5.37
N GLY A 163 1.41 11.00 5.73
CA GLY A 163 2.52 10.17 5.29
C GLY A 163 2.33 9.65 3.85
N PRO A 164 3.32 8.89 3.33
CA PRO A 164 3.28 8.36 1.96
C PRO A 164 2.26 7.24 1.78
N GLY A 165 1.87 6.97 0.53
CA GLY A 165 1.17 5.74 0.17
C GLY A 165 2.14 4.56 0.04
N PRO A 166 1.63 3.33 -0.14
CA PRO A 166 2.50 2.19 -0.34
C PRO A 166 3.30 2.28 -1.65
N HIS A 167 2.72 2.75 -2.77
CA HIS A 167 3.43 2.91 -4.06
C HIS A 167 4.17 1.65 -4.60
N PHE A 168 3.89 0.46 -4.06
CA PHE A 168 4.57 -0.77 -4.43
C PHE A 168 3.60 -1.92 -4.72
N PHE A 169 2.29 -1.75 -4.62
CA PHE A 169 1.35 -2.85 -4.88
C PHE A 169 1.29 -3.18 -6.38
N SER A 170 1.19 -4.47 -6.70
CA SER A 170 0.86 -4.91 -8.05
C SER A 170 -0.56 -4.51 -8.43
N GLU A 171 -0.82 -4.39 -9.72
CA GLU A 171 -2.16 -4.07 -10.21
C GLU A 171 -3.16 -5.17 -9.85
N THR A 172 -2.75 -6.43 -9.96
CA THR A 172 -3.53 -7.60 -9.52
C THR A 172 -3.90 -7.49 -8.04
N LEU A 173 -2.93 -7.21 -7.15
CA LEU A 173 -3.22 -7.05 -5.72
C LEU A 173 -4.18 -5.88 -5.46
N PHE A 174 -3.97 -4.73 -6.11
CA PHE A 174 -4.84 -3.57 -5.94
C PHE A 174 -6.26 -3.82 -6.44
N THR A 175 -6.42 -4.49 -7.58
CA THR A 175 -7.73 -4.91 -8.12
C THR A 175 -8.44 -5.84 -7.15
N LEU A 176 -7.75 -6.85 -6.60
CA LEU A 176 -8.29 -7.74 -5.58
C LEU A 176 -8.69 -6.99 -4.30
N LEU A 177 -7.86 -6.04 -3.85
CA LEU A 177 -8.16 -5.18 -2.70
C LEU A 177 -9.42 -4.34 -2.91
N CYS A 178 -9.69 -3.89 -4.13
CA CYS A 178 -10.93 -3.16 -4.44
C CYS A 178 -12.17 -4.07 -4.49
N GLY A 179 -12.01 -5.39 -4.31
CA GLY A 179 -13.06 -6.38 -4.50
C GLY A 179 -13.45 -6.56 -5.96
N GLN A 180 -12.53 -6.26 -6.88
CA GLN A 180 -12.72 -6.41 -8.32
C GLN A 180 -12.06 -7.71 -8.81
N ILE A 181 -12.51 -8.20 -9.96
CA ILE A 181 -11.94 -9.38 -10.60
C ILE A 181 -10.59 -9.01 -11.20
N ALA A 182 -9.53 -9.67 -10.75
CA ALA A 182 -8.20 -9.54 -11.32
C ALA A 182 -7.92 -10.68 -12.30
N VAL A 183 -7.15 -10.39 -13.36
CA VAL A 183 -6.64 -11.40 -14.30
C VAL A 183 -5.16 -11.59 -13.99
N PRO A 184 -4.80 -12.58 -13.16
CA PRO A 184 -3.41 -12.78 -12.77
C PRO A 184 -2.55 -13.19 -13.96
N THR A 185 -1.31 -12.74 -13.94
CA THR A 185 -0.28 -13.04 -14.92
C THR A 185 0.87 -13.79 -14.26
N LEU A 186 1.80 -14.32 -15.06
CA LEU A 186 2.99 -14.97 -14.51
C LEU A 186 3.82 -14.01 -13.65
N ASP A 187 3.73 -12.70 -13.85
CA ASP A 187 4.45 -11.71 -13.04
C ASP A 187 3.88 -11.54 -11.62
N ASP A 188 2.68 -12.06 -11.38
CA ASP A 188 2.06 -12.08 -10.06
C ASP A 188 2.53 -13.26 -9.19
N ILE A 189 3.25 -14.22 -9.79
CA ILE A 189 3.89 -15.32 -9.07
C ILE A 189 5.31 -14.91 -8.69
N ASP A 190 5.66 -15.12 -7.42
CA ASP A 190 7.01 -14.90 -6.92
C ASP A 190 8.06 -15.64 -7.74
N ARG A 191 9.23 -15.00 -7.97
CA ARG A 191 10.26 -15.54 -8.87
C ARG A 191 10.78 -16.90 -8.41
N ASP A 192 11.07 -17.04 -7.12
CA ASP A 192 11.59 -18.31 -6.57
C ASP A 192 10.55 -19.43 -6.71
N THR A 193 9.27 -19.06 -6.59
CA THR A 193 8.17 -20.00 -6.84
C THR A 193 8.09 -20.36 -8.32
N ARG A 194 8.25 -19.41 -9.25
CA ARG A 194 8.26 -19.68 -10.71
C ARG A 194 9.41 -20.56 -11.16
N ASP A 195 10.58 -20.38 -10.55
CA ASP A 195 11.78 -21.16 -10.88
C ASP A 195 11.71 -22.59 -10.31
N SER A 196 10.79 -22.83 -9.37
CA SER A 196 10.39 -24.17 -8.93
C SER A 196 9.30 -24.76 -9.83
N ASP A 197 9.03 -26.07 -9.74
CA ASP A 197 7.95 -26.70 -10.49
C ASP A 197 6.56 -26.29 -9.94
N VAL A 198 6.09 -25.12 -10.37
CA VAL A 198 4.80 -24.53 -9.98
C VAL A 198 3.62 -25.45 -10.25
N PHE A 199 3.71 -26.30 -11.28
CA PHE A 199 2.65 -27.23 -11.64
C PHE A 199 2.61 -28.36 -10.62
N SER A 200 3.74 -28.97 -10.29
CA SER A 200 3.80 -29.97 -9.20
C SER A 200 3.35 -29.39 -7.86
N LEU A 201 3.76 -28.17 -7.52
CA LEU A 201 3.35 -27.50 -6.27
C LEU A 201 1.84 -27.22 -6.22
N ALA A 202 1.22 -26.96 -7.38
CA ALA A 202 -0.23 -26.80 -7.50
C ALA A 202 -0.98 -28.14 -7.65
N GLY A 203 -0.28 -29.28 -7.64
CA GLY A 203 -0.88 -30.61 -7.73
C GLY A 203 -1.02 -31.19 -9.14
N PHE A 204 -0.33 -30.62 -10.13
CA PHE A 204 -0.33 -31.04 -11.54
C PHE A 204 1.06 -31.52 -12.02
N PRO A 205 1.58 -32.66 -11.54
CA PRO A 205 2.94 -33.11 -11.87
C PRO A 205 3.12 -33.58 -13.33
N VAL A 206 2.04 -33.89 -14.06
CA VAL A 206 2.10 -34.31 -15.47
C VAL A 206 0.91 -33.74 -16.23
N ILE A 207 1.17 -32.97 -17.29
CA ILE A 207 0.15 -32.49 -18.23
C ILE A 207 0.09 -33.47 -19.40
N VAL A 208 -0.96 -34.28 -19.46
CA VAL A 208 -1.06 -35.39 -20.44
C VAL A 208 -1.68 -34.92 -21.76
N LYS A 209 -2.52 -33.87 -21.75
CA LYS A 209 -3.25 -33.37 -22.93
C LYS A 209 -2.99 -31.89 -23.14
N ALA A 210 -2.63 -31.51 -24.36
CA ALA A 210 -2.42 -30.11 -24.75
C ALA A 210 -3.69 -29.25 -24.58
N GLU A 211 -4.86 -29.84 -24.78
CA GLU A 211 -6.18 -29.19 -24.62
C GLU A 211 -6.47 -28.76 -23.16
N GLU A 212 -5.79 -29.36 -22.18
CA GLU A 212 -5.95 -29.05 -20.76
C GLU A 212 -4.91 -28.03 -20.26
N GLN A 213 -3.87 -27.75 -21.06
CA GLN A 213 -2.75 -26.88 -20.68
C GLN A 213 -3.22 -25.47 -20.29
N GLU A 214 -4.13 -24.87 -21.06
CA GLU A 214 -4.64 -23.53 -20.76
C GLU A 214 -5.39 -23.50 -19.42
N LYS A 215 -6.25 -24.49 -19.17
CA LYS A 215 -6.99 -24.60 -17.91
C LYS A 215 -6.07 -24.81 -16.71
N ILE A 216 -5.02 -25.62 -16.88
CA ILE A 216 -4.03 -25.86 -15.83
C ILE A 216 -3.23 -24.59 -15.55
N VAL A 217 -2.74 -23.89 -16.58
CA VAL A 217 -2.03 -22.61 -16.41
C VAL A 217 -2.91 -21.58 -15.69
N GLN A 218 -4.16 -21.42 -16.10
CA GLN A 218 -5.10 -20.52 -15.43
C GLN A 218 -5.37 -20.94 -13.98
N GLY A 219 -5.50 -22.25 -13.73
CA GLY A 219 -5.67 -22.79 -12.38
C GLY A 219 -4.47 -22.51 -11.47
N VAL A 220 -3.24 -22.71 -11.97
CA VAL A 220 -2.00 -22.44 -11.22
C VAL A 220 -1.85 -20.95 -10.93
N LEU A 221 -2.08 -20.09 -11.93
CA LEU A 221 -2.06 -18.63 -11.77
C LEU A 221 -3.06 -18.19 -10.70
N ARG A 222 -4.31 -18.66 -10.79
CA ARG A 222 -5.35 -18.40 -9.80
C ARG A 222 -4.95 -18.87 -8.41
N PHE A 223 -4.41 -20.09 -8.29
CA PHE A 223 -4.01 -20.63 -7.00
C PHE A 223 -2.96 -19.74 -6.31
N PHE A 224 -1.88 -19.41 -7.01
CA PHE A 224 -0.77 -18.65 -6.42
C PHE A 224 -1.09 -17.16 -6.23
N ALA A 225 -1.80 -16.54 -7.16
CA ALA A 225 -2.08 -15.09 -7.12
C ALA A 225 -3.35 -14.73 -6.33
N VAL A 226 -4.28 -15.67 -6.13
CA VAL A 226 -5.58 -15.39 -5.51
C VAL A 226 -5.84 -16.30 -4.30
N ASP A 227 -5.92 -17.63 -4.51
CA ASP A 227 -6.41 -18.52 -3.45
C ASP A 227 -5.44 -18.62 -2.27
N ARG A 228 -4.14 -18.71 -2.55
CA ARG A 228 -3.08 -18.81 -1.53
C ARG A 228 -3.03 -17.58 -0.61
N ILE A 229 -3.43 -16.42 -1.10
CA ILE A 229 -3.36 -15.16 -0.35
C ILE A 229 -4.70 -14.76 0.29
N ARG A 230 -5.74 -15.59 0.20
CA ARG A 230 -7.09 -15.29 0.69
C ARG A 230 -7.11 -14.79 2.14
N GLU A 231 -6.51 -15.54 3.06
CA GLU A 231 -6.46 -15.19 4.48
C GLU A 231 -5.59 -13.94 4.76
N PRO A 232 -4.34 -13.85 4.22
CA PRO A 232 -3.57 -12.60 4.27
C PRO A 232 -4.30 -11.36 3.75
N LEU A 233 -4.98 -11.48 2.60
CA LEU A 233 -5.73 -10.40 1.97
C LEU A 233 -6.91 -9.99 2.85
N GLY A 234 -7.64 -10.96 3.41
CA GLY A 234 -8.73 -10.70 4.36
C GLY A 234 -8.26 -9.90 5.57
N GLN A 235 -7.16 -10.30 6.21
CA GLN A 235 -6.58 -9.53 7.32
C GLN A 235 -6.17 -8.12 6.89
N LEU A 236 -5.51 -7.97 5.74
CA LEU A 236 -5.10 -6.67 5.21
C LEU A 236 -6.30 -5.75 4.99
N ILE A 237 -7.38 -6.27 4.39
CA ILE A 237 -8.64 -5.55 4.17
C ILE A 237 -9.25 -5.09 5.50
N GLU A 238 -9.32 -5.97 6.50
CA GLU A 238 -9.81 -5.58 7.84
C GLU A 238 -8.98 -4.45 8.45
N GLY A 239 -7.66 -4.46 8.25
CA GLY A 239 -6.80 -3.36 8.65
C GLY A 239 -7.14 -2.05 7.92
N LEU A 240 -7.36 -2.12 6.61
CA LEU A 240 -7.70 -0.98 5.75
C LEU A 240 -9.07 -0.36 6.07
N LYS A 241 -9.98 -1.08 6.70
CA LYS A 241 -11.27 -0.54 7.17
C LYS A 241 -11.11 0.51 8.27
N THR A 242 -9.94 0.58 8.91
CA THR A 242 -9.60 1.61 9.90
C THR A 242 -9.87 3.01 9.34
N CYS A 243 -10.43 3.89 10.18
CA CYS A 243 -10.76 5.27 9.83
C CYS A 243 -11.61 5.44 8.55
N GLY A 244 -12.30 4.39 8.07
CA GLY A 244 -13.20 4.46 6.92
C GLY A 244 -12.52 4.59 5.56
N LEU A 245 -11.21 4.35 5.45
CA LEU A 245 -10.48 4.47 4.17
C LEU A 245 -10.97 3.45 3.14
N TYR A 246 -11.17 2.19 3.55
CA TYR A 246 -11.52 1.09 2.65
C TYR A 246 -12.78 1.36 1.82
N GLU A 247 -13.81 1.97 2.41
CA GLU A 247 -15.04 2.34 1.69
C GLU A 247 -14.75 3.34 0.57
N LYS A 248 -13.85 4.31 0.81
CA LYS A 248 -13.41 5.27 -0.22
C LYS A 248 -12.55 4.60 -1.29
N LEU A 249 -11.72 3.63 -0.90
CA LEU A 249 -10.91 2.84 -1.82
C LEU A 249 -11.80 2.05 -2.79
N LYS A 250 -12.83 1.37 -2.29
CA LYS A 250 -13.82 0.65 -3.12
C LYS A 250 -14.65 1.58 -4.00
N GLN A 251 -15.03 2.74 -3.47
CA GLN A 251 -15.86 3.71 -4.18
C GLN A 251 -15.10 4.42 -5.31
N TYR A 252 -13.79 4.67 -5.12
CA TYR A 252 -12.97 5.40 -6.09
C TYR A 252 -11.63 4.71 -6.43
N PRO A 253 -11.63 3.47 -6.96
CA PRO A 253 -10.39 2.72 -7.22
C PRO A 253 -9.38 3.45 -8.12
N SER A 254 -9.86 4.13 -9.16
CA SER A 254 -9.01 4.87 -10.09
C SER A 254 -8.25 6.03 -9.43
N ILE A 255 -8.85 6.68 -8.42
CA ILE A 255 -8.21 7.78 -7.67
C ILE A 255 -7.12 7.24 -6.74
N PHE A 256 -7.32 6.04 -6.18
CA PHE A 256 -6.37 5.41 -5.25
C PHE A 256 -5.28 4.59 -5.96
N LYS A 257 -5.44 4.25 -7.25
CA LYS A 257 -4.51 3.37 -7.95
C LYS A 257 -3.07 3.87 -7.85
N ASP A 258 -2.83 5.15 -8.13
CA ASP A 258 -1.47 5.71 -8.15
C ASP A 258 -0.81 5.73 -6.77
N ILE A 259 -1.56 6.09 -5.72
CA ILE A 259 -1.01 6.14 -4.37
C ILE A 259 -0.67 4.75 -3.81
N PHE A 260 -1.28 3.69 -4.36
CA PHE A 260 -1.00 2.31 -3.99
C PHE A 260 0.03 1.60 -4.87
N CYS A 261 0.00 1.83 -6.19
CA CYS A 261 0.70 1.00 -7.17
C CYS A 261 1.87 1.71 -7.87
N SER A 262 1.75 3.03 -8.06
CA SER A 262 2.70 3.76 -8.91
C SER A 262 3.92 4.09 -8.09
N GLU A 263 5.06 3.48 -8.45
CA GLU A 263 6.35 3.91 -7.91
C GLU A 263 6.56 5.39 -8.25
N ILE A 264 6.93 6.17 -7.24
CA ILE A 264 7.29 7.58 -7.46
C ILE A 264 8.65 7.57 -8.13
N THR A 265 8.67 7.63 -9.46
CA THR A 265 9.88 7.89 -10.23
C THR A 265 10.06 9.39 -10.36
N LEU A 266 11.10 9.93 -9.71
CA LEU A 266 11.49 11.31 -9.90
C LEU A 266 12.15 11.41 -11.27
N SER A 267 11.47 12.07 -12.21
CA SER A 267 12.04 12.36 -13.52
C SER A 267 12.62 13.77 -13.60
N SER A 268 13.50 14.03 -14.56
CA SER A 268 14.06 15.35 -14.87
C SER A 268 12.95 16.35 -15.13
N LYS A 269 11.96 15.94 -15.91
CA LYS A 269 10.76 16.74 -16.18
C LYS A 269 9.99 17.09 -14.90
N ILE A 270 9.76 16.11 -14.03
CA ILE A 270 9.10 16.36 -12.74
C ILE A 270 9.95 17.32 -11.89
N LEU A 271 11.27 17.11 -11.85
CA LEU A 271 12.19 17.95 -11.08
C LEU A 271 12.23 19.39 -11.59
N GLU A 272 12.17 19.60 -12.91
CA GLU A 272 12.07 20.93 -13.50
C GLU A 272 10.76 21.64 -13.14
N GLU A 273 9.66 20.90 -13.08
CA GLU A 273 8.34 21.45 -12.71
C GLU A 273 8.20 21.70 -11.20
N LEU A 274 9.05 21.08 -10.37
CA LEU A 274 9.03 21.24 -8.91
C LEU A 274 9.60 22.59 -8.44
N PHE A 275 10.48 23.22 -9.22
CA PHE A 275 11.14 24.46 -8.83
C PHE A 275 10.74 25.64 -9.70
N LEU A 276 10.35 26.75 -9.04
CA LEU A 276 10.20 28.02 -9.72
C LEU A 276 11.55 28.73 -9.78
N ILE A 277 12.13 28.84 -10.98
CA ILE A 277 13.38 29.58 -11.16
C ILE A 277 13.07 31.08 -11.18
N VAL A 278 13.59 31.80 -10.19
CA VAL A 278 13.53 33.26 -10.12
C VAL A 278 14.81 33.81 -10.71
N TYR A 279 14.69 34.70 -11.69
CA TYR A 279 15.82 35.25 -12.42
C TYR A 279 15.90 36.78 -12.27
N THR A 280 17.11 37.34 -12.41
CA THR A 280 17.38 38.79 -12.43
C THR A 280 16.90 39.47 -13.71
N GLU A 281 16.79 40.79 -13.82
CA GLU A 281 16.17 41.43 -15.01
C GLU A 281 16.77 41.01 -16.37
N PRO A 282 15.94 40.89 -17.44
CA PRO A 282 16.41 40.57 -18.79
C PRO A 282 17.47 41.56 -19.30
N GLY A 283 18.45 41.07 -20.05
CA GLY A 283 19.49 41.91 -20.68
C GLY A 283 20.72 42.20 -19.82
N THR A 284 20.77 41.72 -18.57
CA THR A 284 21.95 41.84 -17.72
C THR A 284 22.97 40.72 -17.98
N ASN A 285 24.25 41.01 -17.74
CA ASN A 285 25.31 39.98 -17.75
C ASN A 285 25.03 38.87 -16.71
N THR A 286 24.37 39.22 -15.61
CA THR A 286 23.93 38.28 -14.57
C THR A 286 22.88 37.32 -15.12
N ARG A 287 21.84 37.81 -15.81
CA ARG A 287 20.82 36.99 -16.47
C ARG A 287 21.43 36.00 -17.46
N SER A 288 22.43 36.41 -18.24
CA SER A 288 23.10 35.52 -19.19
C SER A 288 23.82 34.36 -18.48
N LYS A 289 24.49 34.65 -17.35
CA LYS A 289 25.14 33.63 -16.51
C LYS A 289 24.12 32.70 -15.85
N GLU A 290 23.02 33.22 -15.32
CA GLU A 290 21.93 32.44 -14.73
C GLU A 290 21.33 31.46 -15.74
N ASN A 291 21.01 31.93 -16.95
CA ASN A 291 20.49 31.07 -18.02
C ASN A 291 21.46 29.92 -18.34
N ARG A 292 22.77 30.20 -18.39
CA ARG A 292 23.79 29.19 -18.63
C ARG A 292 23.88 28.17 -17.51
N VAL A 293 23.80 28.60 -16.25
CA VAL A 293 23.78 27.70 -15.08
C VAL A 293 22.56 26.79 -15.12
N ILE A 294 21.38 27.34 -15.43
CA ILE A 294 20.16 26.54 -15.54
C ILE A 294 20.25 25.53 -16.68
N SER A 295 20.81 25.89 -17.83
CA SER A 295 21.07 24.92 -18.91
C SER A 295 21.94 23.75 -18.42
N TYR A 296 23.06 24.04 -17.77
CA TYR A 296 23.92 22.97 -17.23
C TYR A 296 23.28 22.16 -16.11
N PHE A 297 22.44 22.78 -15.28
CA PHE A 297 21.68 22.07 -14.26
C PHE A 297 20.67 21.10 -14.91
N ARG A 298 19.96 21.52 -15.95
CA ARG A 298 19.05 20.65 -16.71
C ARG A 298 19.78 19.47 -17.35
N ASP A 299 20.92 19.74 -17.99
CA ASP A 299 21.77 18.70 -18.59
C ASP A 299 22.24 17.70 -17.51
N TYR A 300 22.69 18.20 -16.36
CA TYR A 300 23.09 17.35 -15.22
C TYR A 300 21.94 16.48 -14.70
N VAL A 301 20.73 17.03 -14.59
CA VAL A 301 19.56 16.27 -14.14
C VAL A 301 19.17 15.20 -15.16
N LEU A 302 19.26 15.49 -16.46
CA LEU A 302 19.03 14.51 -17.52
C LEU A 302 20.06 13.38 -17.47
N ASP A 303 21.34 13.71 -17.27
CA ASP A 303 22.41 12.72 -17.16
C ASP A 303 22.18 11.75 -15.99
N LEU A 304 21.63 12.23 -14.87
CA LEU A 304 21.28 11.38 -13.72
C LEU A 304 20.14 10.40 -14.00
N GLU A 305 19.24 10.69 -14.94
CA GLU A 305 18.17 9.75 -15.32
C GLU A 305 18.64 8.63 -16.25
N CYS A 306 19.74 8.84 -16.98
CA CYS A 306 20.27 7.88 -17.95
C CYS A 306 21.30 6.90 -17.36
N MET A 307 21.63 7.03 -16.06
CA MET A 307 22.53 6.13 -15.32
C MET A 307 21.77 5.03 -14.59
#